data_AF-A0A2E6DVX9-F1
#
_entry.id   AF-A0A2E6DVX9-F1
#
_cell.length_a   1.000
_cell.length_b   1.000
_cell.length_c   1.000
_cell.angle_alpha   90.00
_cell.angle_beta   90.00
_cell.angle_gamma   90.00
#
_symmetry.space_group_name_H-M   'P 1'
#
loop_
_entity.id
_entity.type
_entity.pdbx_description
1 polymer ?
#
loop_
_entity_poly.entity_id
_entity_poly.type
_entity_poly.pdbx_seq_one_letter_code
_entity_poly.pdbx_strand_id
1 'polypeptide(L)'
;MRILEMDPGGCLRFWLMRHHGEDTSKIRWVSRSTLWGQLPSPSEFVGIDIETRLRLMRLIGTLCDLRKGRDVPLSVRSFAEASLMGIIQRALQIIDIWIKGEQMPPWLEARCLQTQRHLSRRISTALLPAREGFQELWLIDMPAPFLPFAVAEHRELFGKRCWLVYSGGDRLCPGIWTWAIDRKGGGEVLRRSRAGFTPFSCASAHRDAFEPTA
;
A
#
# COMPACT_ATOMS: atom_id res chain seq x y z
N MET A 1 -14.59 18.72 6.80
CA MET A 1 -13.82 17.49 7.08
C MET A 1 -13.26 17.00 5.76
N ARG A 2 -11.94 16.84 5.64
CA ARG A 2 -11.30 16.33 4.42
C ARG A 2 -11.05 14.83 4.55
N ILE A 3 -11.18 14.10 3.45
CA ILE A 3 -11.02 12.65 3.41
C ILE A 3 -9.73 12.33 2.65
N LEU A 4 -8.87 11.50 3.23
CA LEU A 4 -7.66 10.99 2.61
C LEU A 4 -7.64 9.46 2.65
N GLU A 5 -7.29 8.83 1.53
CA GLU A 5 -7.11 7.38 1.48
C GLU A 5 -5.80 6.97 2.18
N MET A 6 -5.81 5.82 2.86
CA MET A 6 -4.63 5.26 3.51
C MET A 6 -3.73 4.56 2.48
N ASP A 7 -2.99 5.38 1.74
CA ASP A 7 -2.10 4.97 0.65
C ASP A 7 -1.03 6.05 0.38
N PRO A 8 -0.06 5.80 -0.53
CA PRO A 8 0.99 6.77 -0.85
C PRO A 8 0.46 8.12 -1.32
N GLY A 9 -0.63 8.14 -2.08
CA GLY A 9 -1.24 9.37 -2.59
C GLY A 9 -1.89 10.20 -1.49
N GLY A 10 -2.62 9.56 -0.57
CA GLY A 10 -3.16 10.22 0.62
C GLY A 10 -2.08 10.78 1.53
N CYS A 11 -0.99 10.03 1.76
CA CYS A 11 0.17 10.53 2.50
C CYS A 11 0.85 11.73 1.83
N LEU A 12 1.00 11.71 0.49
CA LEU A 12 1.54 12.86 -0.25
C LEU A 12 0.63 14.08 -0.15
N ARG A 13 -0.69 13.92 -0.31
CA ARG A 13 -1.65 15.03 -0.12
C ARG A 13 -1.62 15.56 1.30
N PHE A 14 -1.50 14.69 2.29
CA PHE A 14 -1.36 15.10 3.68
C PHE A 14 -0.10 15.92 3.90
N TRP A 15 1.02 15.49 3.30
CA TRP A 15 2.28 16.23 3.33
C TRP A 15 2.14 17.61 2.67
N LEU A 16 1.51 17.68 1.49
CA LEU A 16 1.25 18.93 0.76
C LEU A 16 0.44 19.92 1.59
N MET A 17 -0.64 19.44 2.22
CA MET A 17 -1.46 20.27 3.10
C MET A 17 -0.65 20.86 4.26
N ARG A 18 0.22 20.06 4.89
CA ARG A 18 1.11 20.54 5.96
C ARG A 18 2.11 21.56 5.43
N HIS A 19 2.67 21.31 4.25
CA HIS A 19 3.63 22.20 3.61
C HIS A 19 3.01 23.57 3.26
N HIS A 20 1.76 23.60 2.83
CA HIS A 20 1.02 24.83 2.54
C HIS A 20 0.42 25.51 3.78
N GLY A 21 0.68 25.00 5.00
CA GLY A 21 0.16 25.58 6.24
C GLY A 21 -1.36 25.41 6.41
N GLU A 22 -1.96 24.42 5.74
CA GLU A 22 -3.39 24.16 5.85
C GLU A 22 -3.76 23.52 7.20
N ASP A 23 -5.00 23.77 7.66
CA ASP A 23 -5.53 23.12 8.86
C ASP A 23 -5.72 21.61 8.62
N THR A 24 -4.94 20.83 9.37
CA THR A 24 -4.91 19.36 9.30
C THR A 24 -5.70 18.67 10.41
N SER A 25 -6.32 19.43 11.32
CA SER A 25 -7.05 18.88 12.47
C SER A 25 -8.30 18.09 12.08
N LYS A 26 -8.91 18.38 10.92
CA LYS A 26 -10.17 17.79 10.44
C LYS A 26 -9.99 16.81 9.30
N ILE A 27 -8.97 15.96 9.37
CA ILE A 27 -8.70 14.91 8.40
C ILE A 27 -9.26 13.57 8.87
N ARG A 28 -10.01 12.92 7.98
CA ARG A 28 -10.48 11.55 8.15
C ARG A 28 -9.74 10.63 7.19
N TRP A 29 -9.00 9.68 7.73
CA TRP A 29 -8.40 8.60 6.96
C TRP A 29 -9.45 7.54 6.61
N VAL A 30 -9.43 7.05 5.38
CA VAL A 30 -10.31 5.97 4.91
C VAL A 30 -9.51 4.87 4.23
N SER A 31 -10.05 3.66 4.26
CA SER A 31 -9.51 2.53 3.51
C SER A 31 -9.50 2.82 2.02
N ARG A 32 -8.35 2.56 1.38
CA ARG A 32 -8.18 2.79 -0.06
C ARG A 32 -9.10 1.90 -0.89
N SER A 33 -9.53 2.44 -2.02
CA SER A 33 -10.39 1.75 -3.00
C SER A 33 -9.61 1.13 -4.16
N THR A 34 -8.37 1.57 -4.37
CA THR A 34 -7.48 1.08 -5.44
C THR A 34 -6.23 0.42 -4.86
N LEU A 35 -5.61 -0.47 -5.62
CA LEU A 35 -4.49 -1.30 -5.16
C LEU A 35 -3.35 -0.44 -4.60
N TRP A 36 -2.91 0.56 -5.36
CA TRP A 36 -1.78 1.44 -5.00
C TRP A 36 -2.18 2.88 -4.62
N GLY A 37 -3.47 3.18 -4.55
CA GLY A 37 -3.95 4.55 -4.34
C GLY A 37 -3.81 5.45 -5.57
N GLN A 38 -4.47 6.60 -5.50
CA GLN A 38 -4.36 7.64 -6.52
C GLN A 38 -3.26 8.63 -6.14
N LEU A 39 -2.14 8.62 -6.89
CA LEU A 39 -1.06 9.59 -6.70
C LEU A 39 -1.53 11.01 -7.07
N PRO A 40 -0.95 12.06 -6.46
CA PRO A 40 -1.30 13.43 -6.81
C PRO A 40 -0.95 13.74 -8.26
N SER A 41 -1.81 14.53 -8.90
CA SER A 41 -1.60 15.08 -10.24
C SER A 41 -0.52 16.18 -10.24
N PRO A 42 0.14 16.45 -11.37
CA PRO A 42 1.15 17.52 -11.46
C PRO A 42 0.67 18.91 -11.03
N SER A 43 -0.64 19.17 -11.15
CA SER A 43 -1.29 20.41 -10.71
C SER A 43 -1.39 20.55 -9.19
N GLU A 44 -1.38 19.45 -8.44
CA GLU A 44 -1.39 19.48 -6.97
C GLU A 44 -0.05 19.97 -6.38
N PHE A 45 1.00 20.10 -7.21
CA PHE A 45 2.32 20.60 -6.80
C PHE A 45 2.55 22.08 -7.16
N VAL A 46 1.50 22.81 -7.55
CA VAL A 46 1.59 24.25 -7.81
C VAL A 46 1.88 25.00 -6.51
N GLY A 47 2.82 25.94 -6.55
CA GLY A 47 3.22 26.73 -5.38
C GLY A 47 4.29 26.08 -4.49
N ILE A 48 4.81 24.92 -4.90
CA ILE A 48 6.01 24.31 -4.28
C ILE A 48 7.25 24.82 -5.02
N ASP A 49 8.34 25.02 -4.29
CA ASP A 49 9.62 25.35 -4.88
C ASP A 49 10.08 24.28 -5.88
N ILE A 50 10.90 24.69 -6.85
CA ILE A 50 11.29 23.82 -7.97
C ILE A 50 12.04 22.57 -7.52
N GLU A 51 12.87 22.68 -6.48
CA GLU A 51 13.70 21.57 -6.01
C GLU A 51 12.84 20.50 -5.33
N THR A 52 12.00 20.90 -4.38
CA THR A 52 11.05 20.01 -3.71
C THR A 52 10.09 19.38 -4.71
N ARG A 53 9.59 20.15 -5.67
CA ARG A 53 8.71 19.64 -6.73
C ARG A 53 9.41 18.57 -7.57
N LEU A 54 10.66 18.79 -7.99
CA LEU A 54 11.41 17.80 -8.75
C LEU A 54 11.64 16.52 -7.95
N ARG A 55 11.95 16.64 -6.65
CA ARG A 55 12.14 15.47 -5.76
C ARG A 55 10.84 14.69 -5.56
N LEU A 56 9.70 15.37 -5.37
CA LEU A 56 8.37 14.75 -5.29
C LEU A 56 7.98 14.05 -6.61
N MET A 57 8.25 14.67 -7.75
CA MET A 57 8.00 14.05 -9.05
C MET A 57 8.88 12.81 -9.27
N ARG A 58 10.15 12.83 -8.84
CA ARG A 58 11.02 11.65 -8.83
C ARG A 58 10.45 10.54 -7.94
N LEU A 59 9.98 10.88 -6.73
CA LEU A 59 9.33 9.91 -5.83
C LEU A 59 8.12 9.24 -6.51
N ILE A 60 7.24 10.03 -7.15
CA ILE A 60 6.10 9.51 -7.90
C ILE A 60 6.54 8.60 -9.04
N GLY A 61 7.55 8.99 -9.81
CA GLY A 61 8.12 8.16 -10.86
C GLY A 61 8.62 6.82 -10.33
N THR A 62 9.37 6.84 -9.22
CA THR A 62 9.89 5.64 -8.57
C THR A 62 8.78 4.78 -7.95
N LEU A 63 7.70 5.36 -7.43
CA LEU A 63 6.51 4.60 -7.01
C LEU A 63 5.84 3.91 -8.20
N CYS A 64 5.81 4.56 -9.37
CA CYS A 64 5.30 3.93 -10.59
C CYS A 64 6.17 2.78 -11.08
N ASP A 65 7.48 2.80 -10.82
CA ASP A 65 8.36 1.66 -11.07
C ASP A 65 8.12 0.53 -10.07
N LEU A 66 7.98 0.84 -8.78
CA LEU A 66 7.63 -0.13 -7.74
C LEU A 66 6.31 -0.86 -8.05
N ARG A 67 5.31 -0.14 -8.55
CA ARG A 67 4.02 -0.70 -9.01
C ARG A 67 4.18 -1.80 -10.08
N LYS A 68 5.28 -1.78 -10.83
CA LYS A 68 5.59 -2.73 -11.90
C LYS A 68 6.47 -3.89 -11.43
N GLY A 69 6.80 -3.97 -10.14
CA GLY A 69 7.71 -4.98 -9.58
C GLY A 69 9.19 -4.61 -9.64
N ARG A 70 9.54 -3.44 -10.20
CA ARG A 70 10.94 -3.04 -10.36
C ARG A 70 11.60 -2.79 -9.02
N ASP A 71 12.91 -3.07 -8.96
CA ASP A 71 13.71 -2.68 -7.81
C ASP A 71 13.80 -1.15 -7.71
N VAL A 72 13.59 -0.66 -6.49
CA VAL A 72 13.62 0.77 -6.17
C VAL A 72 14.28 0.99 -4.81
N PRO A 73 14.76 2.23 -4.52
CA PRO A 73 15.39 2.54 -3.25
C PRO A 73 14.54 2.12 -2.05
N LEU A 74 15.21 1.70 -0.97
CA LEU A 74 14.57 1.27 0.27
C LEU A 74 13.61 2.33 0.82
N SER A 75 13.97 3.61 0.73
CA SER A 75 13.12 4.73 1.15
C SER A 75 11.76 4.72 0.44
N VAL A 76 11.74 4.49 -0.87
CA VAL A 76 10.48 4.48 -1.66
C VAL A 76 9.64 3.26 -1.33
N ARG A 77 10.25 2.06 -1.21
CA ARG A 77 9.52 0.85 -0.78
C ARG A 77 8.92 1.02 0.61
N SER A 78 9.71 1.55 1.54
CA SER A 78 9.30 1.74 2.93
C SER A 78 8.27 2.85 3.09
N PHE A 79 8.33 3.90 2.27
CA PHE A 79 7.29 4.91 2.18
C PHE A 79 5.96 4.30 1.73
N ALA A 80 6.00 3.51 0.64
CA ALA A 80 4.80 2.87 0.12
C ALA A 80 4.19 1.92 1.15
N GLU A 81 5.01 1.05 1.75
CA GLU A 81 4.61 0.13 2.81
C GLU A 81 3.99 0.87 3.99
N ALA A 82 4.69 1.86 4.55
CA ALA A 82 4.22 2.61 5.72
C ALA A 82 2.88 3.32 5.42
N SER A 83 2.73 3.87 4.21
CA SER A 83 1.50 4.54 3.79
C SER A 83 0.32 3.57 3.71
N LEU A 84 0.53 2.42 3.06
CA LEU A 84 -0.49 1.38 2.89
C LEU A 84 -0.88 0.73 4.21
N MET A 85 0.08 0.56 5.14
CA MET A 85 -0.17 0.05 6.50
C MET A 85 -0.79 1.10 7.44
N GLY A 86 -0.83 2.37 7.03
CA GLY A 86 -1.33 3.45 7.87
C GLY A 86 -0.38 3.93 8.97
N ILE A 87 0.92 3.64 8.82
CA ILE A 87 1.97 4.16 9.70
C ILE A 87 2.35 5.59 9.23
N ILE A 88 1.37 6.49 9.28
CA ILE A 88 1.40 7.82 8.64
C ILE A 88 2.63 8.64 9.08
N GLN A 89 2.96 8.63 10.37
CA GLN A 89 4.13 9.36 10.89
C GLN A 89 5.45 8.88 10.25
N ARG A 90 5.61 7.56 10.08
CA ARG A 90 6.80 7.01 9.42
C ARG A 90 6.82 7.36 7.94
N ALA A 91 5.67 7.28 7.27
CA ALA A 91 5.55 7.67 5.86
C ALA A 91 5.96 9.14 5.65
N LEU A 92 5.50 10.05 6.51
CA LEU A 92 5.87 11.46 6.46
C LEU A 92 7.35 11.70 6.75
N GLN A 93 7.92 11.03 7.76
CA GLN A 93 9.36 11.10 8.05
C GLN A 93 10.19 10.69 6.82
N ILE A 94 9.79 9.63 6.12
CA ILE A 94 10.49 9.17 4.92
C ILE A 94 10.33 10.17 3.77
N ILE A 95 9.14 10.77 3.58
CA ILE A 95 8.94 11.84 2.59
C ILE A 95 9.84 13.04 2.90
N ASP A 96 9.89 13.48 4.16
CA ASP A 96 10.70 14.62 4.57
C ASP A 96 12.18 14.38 4.29
N ILE A 97 12.71 13.20 4.62
CA ILE A 97 14.10 12.81 4.32
C ILE A 97 14.35 12.79 2.81
N TRP A 98 13.43 12.21 2.03
CA TRP A 98 13.52 12.17 0.57
C TRP A 98 13.57 13.57 -0.05
N ILE A 99 12.68 14.46 0.41
CA ILE A 99 12.60 15.84 -0.07
C ILE A 99 13.82 16.64 0.35
N LYS A 100 14.39 16.39 1.52
CA LYS A 100 15.66 16.99 1.93
C LYS A 100 16.88 16.39 1.23
N GLY A 101 16.72 15.24 0.58
CA GLY A 101 17.81 14.56 -0.12
C GLY A 101 18.85 14.02 0.85
N GLU A 102 18.42 13.79 2.09
CA GLU A 102 19.24 13.28 3.18
C GLU A 102 19.29 11.76 3.12
N GLN A 103 20.34 11.19 3.70
CA GLN A 103 20.39 9.75 3.94
C GLN A 103 19.44 9.39 5.08
N MET A 104 18.81 8.22 4.99
CA MET A 104 17.99 7.73 6.09
C MET A 104 18.87 7.53 7.33
N PRO A 105 18.43 8.01 8.52
CA PRO A 105 19.13 7.71 9.75
C PRO A 105 19.25 6.19 9.97
N PRO A 106 20.37 5.68 10.53
CA PRO A 106 20.61 4.23 10.65
C PRO A 106 19.49 3.48 11.38
N TRP A 107 18.88 4.08 12.40
CA TRP A 107 17.75 3.48 13.14
C TRP A 107 16.50 3.32 12.27
N LEU A 108 16.24 4.28 11.38
CA LEU A 108 15.08 4.24 10.47
C LEU A 108 15.35 3.24 9.35
N GLU A 109 16.56 3.24 8.80
CA GLU A 109 16.98 2.27 7.79
C GLU A 109 16.88 0.83 8.30
N ALA A 110 17.42 0.54 9.49
CA ALA A 110 17.33 -0.79 10.10
C ALA A 110 15.88 -1.24 10.29
N ARG A 111 14.99 -0.33 10.73
CA ARG A 111 13.56 -0.61 10.90
C ARG A 111 12.87 -0.86 9.55
N CYS A 112 13.23 -0.09 8.52
CA CYS A 112 12.74 -0.28 7.16
C CYS A 112 13.15 -1.65 6.62
N LEU A 113 14.43 -2.02 6.73
CA LEU A 113 14.94 -3.33 6.34
C LEU A 113 14.22 -4.48 7.06
N GLN A 114 14.00 -4.34 8.37
CA GLN A 114 13.28 -5.35 9.15
C GLN A 114 11.85 -5.53 8.64
N THR A 115 11.13 -4.43 8.37
CA THR A 115 9.74 -4.49 7.93
C THR A 115 9.65 -5.07 6.51
N GLN A 116 10.54 -4.66 5.60
CA GLN A 116 10.64 -5.21 4.24
C GLN A 116 11.00 -6.71 4.23
N ARG A 117 11.88 -7.17 5.11
CA ARG A 117 12.16 -8.62 5.26
C ARG A 117 10.94 -9.39 5.73
N HIS A 118 10.16 -8.83 6.66
CA HIS A 118 8.92 -9.46 7.12
C HIS A 118 7.87 -9.50 6.01
N LEU A 119 7.71 -8.42 5.26
CA LEU A 119 6.85 -8.34 4.09
C LEU A 119 7.23 -9.41 3.05
N SER A 120 8.49 -9.46 2.64
CA SER A 120 9.00 -10.42 1.66
C SER A 120 8.75 -11.87 2.09
N ARG A 121 9.00 -12.21 3.36
CA ARG A 121 8.67 -13.55 3.90
C ARG A 121 7.19 -13.87 3.81
N ARG A 122 6.31 -12.91 4.14
CA ARG A 122 4.86 -13.13 4.06
C ARG A 122 4.39 -13.31 2.63
N ILE A 123 4.93 -12.53 1.70
CA ILE A 123 4.61 -12.67 0.27
C ILE A 123 5.09 -14.04 -0.24
N SER A 124 6.33 -14.42 0.04
CA SER A 124 6.88 -15.71 -0.41
C SER A 124 6.07 -16.90 0.12
N THR A 125 5.57 -16.82 1.36
CA THR A 125 4.71 -17.88 1.93
C THR A 125 3.29 -17.88 1.36
N ALA A 126 2.82 -16.75 0.82
CA ALA A 126 1.47 -16.61 0.30
C ALA A 126 1.38 -16.89 -1.20
N LEU A 127 2.47 -16.79 -1.96
CA LEU A 127 2.50 -17.09 -3.40
C LEU A 127 2.74 -18.59 -3.67
N LEU A 128 1.91 -19.44 -3.08
CA LEU A 128 1.92 -20.89 -3.31
C LEU A 128 0.91 -21.26 -4.41
N PRO A 129 1.25 -22.16 -5.35
CA PRO A 129 0.33 -22.58 -6.42
C PRO A 129 -1.02 -23.09 -5.93
N ALA A 130 -1.06 -23.69 -4.73
CA ALA A 130 -2.28 -24.20 -4.10
C ALA A 130 -3.35 -23.13 -3.78
N ARG A 131 -3.00 -21.83 -3.91
CA ARG A 131 -3.91 -20.70 -3.67
C ARG A 131 -4.52 -20.14 -4.96
N GLU A 132 -4.14 -20.67 -6.11
CA GLU A 132 -4.72 -20.33 -7.40
C GLU A 132 -5.98 -21.16 -7.66
N GLY A 133 -7.10 -20.48 -7.85
CA GLY A 133 -8.33 -21.04 -8.43
C GLY A 133 -8.43 -20.70 -9.91
N PHE A 134 -9.54 -21.07 -10.56
CA PHE A 134 -9.80 -20.66 -11.93
C PHE A 134 -10.01 -19.13 -12.01
N GLN A 135 -8.98 -18.39 -12.42
CA GLN A 135 -8.94 -16.91 -12.46
C GLN A 135 -9.08 -16.23 -11.09
N GLU A 136 -8.85 -16.98 -10.01
CA GLU A 136 -8.95 -16.49 -8.64
C GLU A 136 -7.63 -16.67 -7.88
N LEU A 137 -7.34 -15.77 -6.95
CA LEU A 137 -6.20 -15.89 -6.05
C LEU A 137 -6.63 -15.69 -4.60
N TRP A 138 -6.35 -16.69 -3.76
CA TRP A 138 -6.82 -16.75 -2.37
C TRP A 138 -5.69 -16.37 -1.39
N LEU A 139 -5.64 -15.09 -1.03
CA LEU A 139 -4.63 -14.49 -0.13
C LEU A 139 -5.28 -13.94 1.16
N ILE A 140 -6.27 -14.63 1.73
CA ILE A 140 -7.10 -14.14 2.84
C ILE A 140 -6.29 -13.84 4.11
N ASP A 141 -5.21 -14.58 4.32
CA ASP A 141 -4.22 -14.39 5.38
C ASP A 141 -3.25 -13.22 5.14
N MET A 142 -3.29 -12.63 3.93
CA MET A 142 -2.55 -11.44 3.58
C MET A 142 -3.43 -10.19 3.76
N PRO A 143 -3.01 -9.24 4.60
CA PRO A 143 -3.69 -7.95 4.74
C PRO A 143 -3.70 -7.19 3.42
N ALA A 144 -4.78 -6.46 3.18
CA ALA A 144 -4.94 -5.57 2.03
C ALA A 144 -3.69 -4.70 1.77
N PRO A 145 -3.03 -4.08 2.79
CA PRO A 145 -1.80 -3.31 2.61
C PRO A 145 -0.65 -4.01 1.88
N PHE A 146 -0.55 -5.34 1.95
CA PHE A 146 0.56 -6.10 1.36
C PHE A 146 0.25 -6.61 -0.04
N LEU A 147 -1.04 -6.66 -0.39
CA LEU A 147 -1.50 -7.12 -1.69
C LEU A 147 -0.81 -6.44 -2.88
N PRO A 148 -0.53 -5.13 -2.90
CA PRO A 148 0.10 -4.48 -4.05
C PRO A 148 1.50 -5.05 -4.36
N PHE A 149 2.25 -5.41 -3.32
CA PHE A 149 3.56 -6.03 -3.44
C PHE A 149 3.46 -7.48 -3.87
N ALA A 150 2.55 -8.25 -3.27
CA ALA A 150 2.34 -9.65 -3.62
C ALA A 150 1.89 -9.83 -5.08
N VAL A 151 1.03 -8.94 -5.56
CA VAL A 151 0.57 -8.92 -6.94
C VAL A 151 1.72 -8.57 -7.89
N ALA A 152 2.57 -7.61 -7.53
CA ALA A 152 3.74 -7.28 -8.33
C ALA A 152 4.68 -8.49 -8.47
N GLU A 153 5.05 -9.14 -7.36
CA GLU A 153 5.90 -10.34 -7.36
C GLU A 153 5.25 -11.52 -8.11
N HIS A 154 3.96 -11.80 -7.86
CA HIS A 154 3.23 -12.87 -8.56
C HIS A 154 3.27 -12.69 -10.08
N ARG A 155 3.11 -11.46 -10.56
CA ARG A 155 3.14 -11.16 -11.99
C ARG A 155 4.51 -11.34 -12.62
N GLU A 156 5.59 -11.12 -11.88
CA GLU A 156 6.94 -11.39 -12.34
C GLU A 156 7.20 -12.90 -12.44
N LEU A 157 6.72 -13.67 -11.45
CA LEU A 157 6.94 -15.12 -11.39
C LEU A 157 6.05 -15.93 -12.34
N PHE A 158 4.76 -15.59 -12.43
CA PHE A 158 3.72 -16.40 -13.09
C PHE A 158 3.07 -15.70 -14.28
N GLY A 159 3.52 -14.49 -14.61
CA GLY A 159 3.06 -13.68 -15.73
C GLY A 159 1.84 -12.81 -15.44
N LYS A 160 1.47 -11.98 -16.42
CA LYS A 160 0.42 -10.96 -16.29
C LYS A 160 -0.95 -11.56 -16.65
N ARG A 161 -1.83 -11.69 -15.66
CA ARG A 161 -3.22 -12.14 -15.84
C ARG A 161 -4.20 -11.19 -15.17
N CYS A 162 -5.47 -11.30 -15.55
CA CYS A 162 -6.55 -10.71 -14.78
C CYS A 162 -6.89 -11.68 -13.63
N TRP A 163 -7.05 -11.15 -12.43
CA TRP A 163 -7.33 -11.96 -11.25
C TRP A 163 -8.46 -11.34 -10.45
N LEU A 164 -9.34 -12.21 -9.95
CA LEU A 164 -10.16 -11.91 -8.79
C LEU A 164 -9.38 -12.31 -7.54
N VAL A 165 -8.94 -11.36 -6.74
CA VAL A 165 -8.10 -11.63 -5.57
C VAL A 165 -8.89 -11.42 -4.29
N TYR A 166 -8.74 -12.35 -3.35
CA TYR A 166 -9.32 -12.27 -2.03
C TYR A 166 -8.22 -12.03 -1.01
N SER A 167 -8.31 -10.95 -0.25
CA SER A 167 -7.34 -10.61 0.80
C SER A 167 -8.03 -10.35 2.12
N GLY A 168 -7.27 -10.37 3.21
CA GLY A 168 -7.68 -9.72 4.45
C GLY A 168 -7.86 -8.21 4.23
N GLY A 169 -8.60 -7.56 5.13
CA GLY A 169 -8.82 -6.13 5.10
C GLY A 169 -7.62 -5.32 5.58
N ASP A 170 -7.87 -4.05 5.87
CA ASP A 170 -6.91 -3.18 6.54
C ASP A 170 -7.38 -2.82 7.95
N ARG A 171 -6.57 -2.04 8.68
CA ARG A 171 -6.88 -1.63 10.05
C ARG A 171 -8.14 -0.76 10.19
N LEU A 172 -8.58 -0.09 9.12
CA LEU A 172 -9.74 0.81 9.11
C LEU A 172 -11.02 0.09 8.66
N CYS A 173 -10.88 -0.95 7.85
CA CYS A 173 -11.96 -1.80 7.37
C CYS A 173 -11.49 -3.26 7.37
N PRO A 174 -11.54 -3.94 8.54
CA PRO A 174 -11.19 -5.35 8.65
C PRO A 174 -12.23 -6.23 7.94
N GLY A 175 -11.89 -7.52 7.77
CA GLY A 175 -12.70 -8.49 7.05
C GLY A 175 -12.00 -8.98 5.79
N ILE A 176 -12.76 -9.28 4.75
CA ILE A 176 -12.27 -9.82 3.48
C ILE A 176 -12.58 -8.81 2.39
N TRP A 177 -11.56 -8.53 1.58
CA TRP A 177 -11.66 -7.65 0.44
C TRP A 177 -11.53 -8.47 -0.83
N THR A 178 -12.43 -8.22 -1.78
CA THR A 178 -12.40 -8.79 -3.12
C THR A 178 -11.93 -7.73 -4.09
N TRP A 179 -10.90 -8.06 -4.86
CA TRP A 179 -10.23 -7.15 -5.77
C TRP A 179 -10.35 -7.65 -7.20
N ALA A 180 -10.67 -6.76 -8.13
CA ALA A 180 -10.38 -6.98 -9.54
C ALA A 180 -8.99 -6.45 -9.82
N ILE A 181 -8.09 -7.29 -10.33
CA ILE A 181 -6.73 -6.91 -10.72
C ILE A 181 -6.56 -7.15 -12.21
N ASP A 182 -6.07 -6.14 -12.90
CA ASP A 182 -5.90 -6.17 -14.35
C ASP A 182 -4.51 -6.67 -14.79
N ARG A 183 -4.35 -6.86 -16.10
CA ARG A 183 -3.06 -7.23 -16.72
C ARG A 183 -1.99 -6.16 -16.60
N LYS A 184 -2.28 -4.94 -16.16
CA LYS A 184 -1.30 -3.88 -15.92
C LYS A 184 -0.83 -3.83 -14.46
N GLY A 185 -1.48 -4.55 -13.55
CA GLY A 185 -1.18 -4.53 -12.12
C GLY A 185 -1.93 -3.41 -11.40
N GLY A 186 -2.87 -2.76 -12.09
CA GLY A 186 -3.89 -1.96 -11.45
C GLY A 186 -4.92 -2.87 -10.79
N GLY A 187 -5.61 -2.36 -9.78
CA GLY A 187 -6.72 -3.08 -9.20
C GLY A 187 -7.61 -2.20 -8.36
N GLU A 188 -8.86 -2.64 -8.21
CA GLU A 188 -9.90 -1.96 -7.47
C GLU A 188 -10.65 -2.94 -6.57
N VAL A 189 -11.15 -2.41 -5.45
CA VAL A 189 -11.98 -3.18 -4.53
C VAL A 189 -13.39 -3.30 -5.10
N LEU A 190 -13.81 -4.51 -5.43
CA LEU A 190 -15.19 -4.80 -5.84
C LEU A 190 -16.12 -4.90 -4.63
N ARG A 191 -15.62 -5.51 -3.55
CA ARG A 191 -16.43 -5.81 -2.37
C ARG A 191 -15.58 -5.84 -1.10
N ARG A 192 -16.18 -5.38 0.01
CA ARG A 192 -15.69 -5.58 1.36
C ARG A 192 -16.75 -6.37 2.14
N SER A 193 -16.36 -7.48 2.74
CA SER A 193 -17.25 -8.37 3.49
C SER A 193 -16.67 -8.70 4.85
N ARG A 194 -17.53 -9.08 5.80
CA ARG A 194 -17.08 -9.64 7.08
C ARG A 194 -16.42 -11.00 6.84
N ALA A 195 -15.45 -11.36 7.68
CA ALA A 195 -14.70 -12.62 7.54
C ALA A 195 -15.56 -13.89 7.65
N GLY A 196 -16.73 -13.82 8.31
CA GLY A 196 -17.65 -14.94 8.50
C GLY A 196 -18.60 -15.24 7.32
N PHE A 197 -18.46 -14.58 6.16
CA PHE A 197 -19.32 -14.83 5.01
C PHE A 197 -18.81 -16.02 4.18
N THR A 198 -19.65 -17.00 3.88
CA THR A 198 -19.35 -18.11 2.95
C THR A 198 -19.08 -17.58 1.54
N PRO A 199 -18.06 -18.07 0.82
CA PRO A 199 -17.30 -19.31 1.04
C PRO A 199 -16.07 -19.17 1.96
N PHE A 200 -15.83 -18.00 2.56
CA PHE A 200 -14.57 -17.71 3.25
C PHE A 200 -14.48 -18.23 4.69
N SER A 201 -15.55 -18.85 5.20
CA SER A 201 -15.60 -19.45 6.54
C SER A 201 -14.60 -20.59 6.74
N CYS A 202 -14.18 -21.27 5.66
CA CYS A 202 -13.29 -22.42 5.72
C CYS A 202 -11.80 -22.06 5.53
N ALA A 203 -11.50 -20.89 4.95
CA ALA A 203 -10.14 -20.44 4.63
C ALA A 203 -9.51 -19.54 5.71
N SER A 204 -10.24 -19.29 6.81
CA SER A 204 -9.93 -18.30 7.83
C SER A 204 -9.25 -18.88 9.08
N ALA A 205 -8.24 -19.74 8.88
CA ALA A 205 -7.44 -20.31 9.98
C ALA A 205 -6.58 -19.28 10.76
N HIS A 206 -6.52 -18.02 10.32
CA HIS A 206 -5.77 -16.93 10.96
C HIS A 206 -6.65 -15.78 11.50
N ARG A 207 -7.90 -16.13 11.86
CA ARG A 207 -8.96 -15.21 12.33
C ARG A 207 -8.52 -14.24 13.43
N ASP A 208 -7.65 -14.69 14.34
CA ASP A 208 -7.33 -13.97 15.57
C ASP A 208 -6.32 -12.82 15.41
N ALA A 209 -5.67 -12.69 14.26
CA ALA A 209 -4.65 -11.66 14.04
C ALA A 209 -5.20 -10.30 13.55
N PHE A 210 -6.48 -10.25 13.13
CA PHE A 210 -7.04 -9.08 12.42
C PHE A 210 -8.44 -8.66 12.87
N GLU A 211 -9.05 -9.35 13.83
CA GLU A 211 -10.20 -8.85 14.57
C GLU A 211 -9.71 -8.13 15.84
N PRO A 212 -10.18 -6.90 16.15
CA PRO A 212 -9.92 -6.34 17.47
C PRO A 212 -10.56 -7.25 18.52
N THR A 213 -9.76 -7.71 19.49
CA THR A 213 -10.31 -8.28 20.73
C THR A 213 -11.26 -7.25 21.33
N ALA A 214 -12.52 -7.65 21.49
CA ALA A 214 -13.55 -6.86 22.17
C ALA A 214 -13.13 -6.43 23.57
#